data_AF-A0A2M7CSI2-F1
#
_entry.id   AF-A0A2M7CSI2-F1
#
_cell.length_a   1.000
_cell.length_b   1.000
_cell.length_c   1.000
_cell.angle_alpha   90.00
_cell.angle_beta   90.00
_cell.angle_gamma   90.00
#
_symmetry.space_group_name_H-M   'P 1'
#
loop_
_entity.id
_entity.type
_entity.pdbx_description
1 polymer ?
#
loop_
_entity_poly.entity_id
_entity_poly.type
_entity_poly.pdbx_seq_one_letter_code
_entity_poly.pdbx_strand_id
1 'polypeptide(L)' 'MIQIRNVPDHVHRLLKARAALVGKSLSDLVREELELMVALPSPRELQQRLANAERFGMALSSADLIRHECDNA' A
#
# COMPACT_ATOMS: atom_id res chain seq x y z
N MET A 1 11.03 -17.08 9.13
CA MET A 1 11.39 -16.56 10.48
C MET A 1 12.39 -15.45 10.30
N ILE A 2 11.99 -14.19 10.52
CA ILE A 2 12.85 -13.01 10.42
C ILE A 2 13.22 -12.60 11.85
N GLN A 3 14.51 -12.47 12.16
CA GLN A 3 14.99 -11.96 13.45
C GLN A 3 15.51 -10.55 13.28
N ILE A 4 14.87 -9.57 13.93
CA ILE A 4 15.32 -8.18 13.94
C ILE A 4 16.30 -7.99 15.11
N ARG A 5 17.55 -7.65 14.79
CA ARG A 5 18.62 -7.44 15.78
C ARG A 5 18.79 -5.97 16.09
N ASN A 6 19.37 -5.67 17.25
CA ASN A 6 19.73 -4.32 17.70
C ASN A 6 18.53 -3.35 17.73
N VAL A 7 17.34 -3.84 18.11
CA VAL A 7 16.17 -2.98 18.33
C VAL A 7 16.42 -2.16 19.59
N PRO A 8 16.39 -0.82 19.55
CA PRO A 8 16.54 -0.01 20.74
C PRO A 8 15.43 -0.34 21.78
N ASP A 9 15.80 -0.41 23.06
CA ASP A 9 14.87 -0.84 24.13
C ASP A 9 13.56 -0.02 24.16
N HIS A 10 13.66 1.28 23.90
CA HIS A 10 12.50 2.17 23.87
C HIS A 10 11.51 1.80 22.74
N VAL A 11 12.03 1.44 21.56
CA VAL A 11 11.22 1.00 20.41
C VAL A 11 10.54 -0.31 20.73
N HIS A 12 11.28 -1.27 21.30
CA HIS A 12 10.72 -2.57 21.67
C HIS A 12 9.59 -2.42 22.71
N ARG A 13 9.77 -1.58 23.73
CA ARG A 13 8.72 -1.28 24.72
C ARG A 13 7.47 -0.67 24.09
N LEU A 14 7.64 0.30 23.20
CA LEU A 14 6.52 0.95 22.53
C LEU A 14 5.75 -0.02 21.63
N LEU A 15 6.46 -0.85 20.86
CA LEU A 15 5.83 -1.87 20.01
C LEU A 15 5.08 -2.91 20.86
N LYS A 16 5.65 -3.34 21.98
CA LYS A 16 4.97 -4.27 22.90
C LYS A 16 3.69 -3.67 23.49
N ALA A 17 3.73 -2.39 23.87
CA ALA A 17 2.54 -1.68 24.35
C ALA A 17 1.46 -1.58 23.27
N ARG A 18 1.84 -1.22 22.03
CA ARG A 18 0.91 -1.18 20.89
C ARG A 18 0.31 -2.55 20.60
N ALA A 19 1.11 -3.61 20.63
CA ALA A 19 0.63 -4.97 20.42
C ALA A 19 -0.42 -5.36 21.46
N ALA A 20 -0.17 -5.04 22.74
CA ALA A 20 -1.13 -5.27 23.82
C ALA A 20 -2.43 -4.48 23.63
N LEU A 21 -2.37 -3.22 23.19
CA LEU A 21 -3.55 -2.39 22.94
C LEU A 21 -4.47 -2.95 21.85
N VAL A 22 -3.88 -3.55 20.81
CA VAL A 22 -4.62 -4.15 19.68
C VAL A 22 -4.95 -5.63 19.94
N GLY A 23 -4.54 -6.18 21.09
CA GLY A 23 -4.77 -7.59 21.45
C GLY A 23 -3.99 -8.58 20.59
N LYS A 24 -2.85 -8.16 20.03
CA LYS A 24 -2.01 -8.96 19.13
C LYS A 24 -0.68 -9.35 19.79
N SER A 25 -0.08 -10.42 19.30
CA SER A 25 1.32 -10.70 19.64
C SER A 25 2.24 -9.64 19.02
N LEU A 26 3.40 -9.38 19.64
CA LEU A 26 4.38 -8.45 19.08
C LEU A 26 4.81 -8.86 17.66
N SER A 27 4.97 -10.18 17.43
CA SER A 27 5.33 -10.72 16.13
C SER A 27 4.26 -10.50 15.07
N ASP A 28 2.98 -10.65 15.43
CA ASP A 28 1.87 -10.43 14.51
C ASP A 28 1.73 -8.95 14.13
N LEU A 29 1.84 -8.06 15.12
CA LEU A 29 1.82 -6.61 14.87
C LEU A 29 2.95 -6.21 13.91
N VAL A 30 4.17 -6.67 14.16
CA VAL A 30 5.32 -6.34 13.29
C VAL A 30 5.16 -6.95 11.90
N ARG A 31 4.62 -8.17 11.80
CA ARG A 31 4.36 -8.82 10.51
C ARG A 31 3.38 -8.03 9.67
N GLU A 32 2.26 -7.61 10.24
CA GLU A 32 1.26 -6.80 9.53
C GLU A 32 1.84 -5.49 9.03
N GLU A 33 2.65 -4.80 9.84
CA GLU A 33 3.32 -3.56 9.39
C GLU A 33 4.31 -3.81 8.25
N LEU A 34 5.02 -4.94 8.27
CA LEU A 34 5.89 -5.33 7.15
C LEU A 34 5.08 -5.63 5.88
N GLU A 35 3.93 -6.30 6.02
CA GLU A 35 3.02 -6.56 4.89
C GLU A 35 2.47 -5.25 4.30
N LEU A 36 2.06 -4.30 5.15
CA LEU A 36 1.60 -2.98 4.73
C LEU A 36 2.70 -2.18 4.02
N MET A 37 3.93 -2.26 4.51
CA MET A 37 5.09 -1.59 3.89
C MET A 37 5.36 -2.12 2.48
N VAL A 38 5.10 -3.41 2.22
CA VAL A 38 5.33 -4.04 0.91
C VAL A 38 4.08 -3.97 0.01
N ALA A 39 2.90 -3.73 0.58
CA ALA A 39 1.64 -3.67 -0.17
C ALA A 39 1.63 -2.59 -1.26
N LEU A 40 2.38 -1.50 -1.07
CA LEU A 40 2.57 -0.45 -2.07
C LEU A 40 3.94 -0.58 -2.73
N PRO A 41 4.02 -0.62 -4.08
CA PRO A 41 5.31 -0.59 -4.77
C PRO A 41 6.02 0.73 -4.47
N SER A 42 7.35 0.69 -4.36
CA SER A 42 8.13 1.92 -4.24
C SER A 42 7.93 2.81 -5.46
N PRO A 43 8.17 4.13 -5.35
CA PRO A 43 8.05 5.04 -6.50
C PRO A 43 8.86 4.61 -7.72
N ARG A 44 10.05 4.02 -7.50
CA ARG A 44 10.92 3.52 -8.55
C ARG A 44 10.33 2.29 -9.24
N GLU A 45 9.81 1.34 -8.48
CA GLU A 45 9.12 0.16 -9.03
C GLU A 45 7.86 0.58 -9.78
N LEU A 46 7.12 1.57 -9.26
CA LEU A 46 5.95 2.12 -9.94
C LEU A 46 6.33 2.76 -11.27
N GLN A 47 7.40 3.55 -11.32
CA GLN A 47 7.91 4.13 -12.57
C GLN A 47 8.29 3.05 -13.59
N GLN A 48 8.99 2.00 -13.16
CA GLN A 48 9.34 0.88 -14.03
C GLN A 48 8.10 0.14 -14.54
N ARG A 49 7.08 -0.04 -13.68
CA ARG A 49 5.80 -0.62 -14.08
C ARG A 49 5.08 0.26 -15.10
N LEU A 50 5.03 1.58 -14.88
CA LEU A 50 4.41 2.52 -15.81
C LEU A 50 5.13 2.59 -17.17
N ALA A 51 6.46 2.50 -17.17
CA ALA A 51 7.24 2.47 -18.41
C ALA A 51 6.92 1.27 -19.29
N ASN A 52 6.56 0.13 -18.68
CA ASN A 52 6.23 -1.12 -19.35
C ASN A 52 4.70 -1.35 -19.48
N ALA A 53 3.88 -0.50 -18.89
CA ALA A 53 2.42 -0.66 -18.91
C ALA A 53 1.87 -0.33 -20.30
N GLU A 54 0.92 -1.13 -20.76
CA GLU A 54 0.12 -0.77 -21.93
C GLU A 54 -0.62 0.54 -21.64
N ARG A 55 -0.49 1.52 -22.55
CA ARG A 55 -1.19 2.78 -22.40
C ARG A 55 -2.69 2.51 -22.51
N PHE A 56 -3.44 2.93 -21.50
CA PHE A 56 -4.89 2.91 -21.60
C PHE A 56 -5.33 3.88 -22.70
N GLY A 57 -5.79 3.32 -23.83
CA GLY A 57 -6.39 4.08 -24.91
C GLY A 57 -7.89 4.23 -24.66
N MET A 58 -8.33 5.43 -24.30
CA MET A 58 -9.76 5.71 -24.20
C MET A 58 -10.35 5.87 -25.61
N ALA A 59 -11.39 5.10 -25.95
CA ALA A 59 -12.02 5.12 -27.28
C ALA A 59 -12.79 6.43 -27.56
N LEU A 60 -13.30 7.07 -26.52
CA LEU A 60 -13.97 8.37 -26.54
C LEU A 60 -13.31 9.24 -25.48
N SER A 61 -13.27 10.57 -25.64
CA SER A 61 -12.79 11.39 -24.55
C SER A 61 -13.74 11.31 -23.35
N SER A 62 -13.25 11.62 -22.15
CA SER A 62 -14.13 11.68 -20.97
C SER A 62 -15.25 12.70 -21.15
N ALA A 63 -15.02 13.79 -21.91
CA ALA A 63 -16.03 14.78 -22.22
C ALA A 63 -17.12 14.21 -23.16
N ASP A 64 -16.74 13.41 -24.16
CA ASP A 64 -17.68 12.79 -25.09
C ASP A 64 -18.55 11.73 -24.40
N LEU A 65 -17.98 10.97 -23.46
CA LEU A 65 -18.73 10.01 -22.65
C LEU A 65 -19.82 10.69 -21.81
N ILE A 66 -19.47 11.80 -21.14
CA ILE A 66 -20.44 12.57 -20.34
C ILE A 66 -21.53 13.16 -21.24
N ARG A 67 -21.16 13.70 -22.41
CA ARG A 67 -22.13 14.26 -23.35
C ARG A 67 -23.10 13.21 -23.88
N HIS A 68 -22.59 12.05 -24.29
CA HIS A 68 -23.44 10.94 -24.73
C HIS A 68 -24.44 10.51 -23.66
N GLU A 69 -24.04 10.50 -22.38
CA GLU A 69 -24.94 10.12 -21.30
C GLU A 69 -25.99 11.20 -20.99
N CYS A 70 -25.63 12.48 -21.08
CA CYS A 70 -26.60 13.57 -20.93
C CYS A 70 -27.59 13.65 -22.11
N ASP A 71 -27.15 13.36 -23.33
CA ASP A 71 -28.00 13.40 -24.53
C ASP A 71 -28.97 12.19 -24.62
N ASN A 72 -28.71 11.12 -23.87
CA ASN A 72 -29.54 9.91 -23.79
C ASN A 72 -30.52 9.89 -22.58
N ALA A 73 -30.52 10.92 -21.72
CA ALA A 73 -31.36 11.05 -20.54
C ALA A 73 -32.57 11.98 -20.77
#